data_AF-A0A6C0DIB0-F1
#
_entry.id   AF-A0A6C0DIB0-F1
#
_cell.length_a   1.000
_cell.length_b   1.000
_cell.length_c   1.000
_cell.angle_alpha   90.00
_cell.angle_beta   90.00
_cell.angle_gamma   90.00
#
_symmetry.space_group_name_H-M   'P 1'
#
loop_
_entity.id
_entity.type
_entity.pdbx_description
1 polymer ?
#
loop_
_entity_poly.entity_id
_entity_poly.type
_entity_poly.pdbx_seq_one_letter_code
_entity_poly.pdbx_strand_id
1 'polypeptide(L)'
;MACPLDATTGFQTLQGPIGPTLLSDIAVKQAPFIITFAPRQTPPALVGNHVDESTDNIILMKGERYRLMDVQICTPTHDQGIKTETQKPPELDLVLTFYCTRPTNIMAPKLLLVIFPIYVSNEESRAGYLRQLIDTNQPAASIQTLMYDKDEKDTKAASFEYLMCIDLVNPDNFKSTMSLNAIIFYFPVGCTINQQHLETFKKDATYYRLPPALLDGFATVMTYDVVNGVKSVGSISTEGQIPSSSISVTPNALGHSFTSIFQYNLKPPALSSNFDKNSCPYYKTSQYKCVPFNQMSDLSGEYVVPKDATTLDNIIKERDELVAGEKGDVILSWQAILGWIGGVIGGLLLLAAIYFGFSYVNTLNVEPPSQGTPLSMDLNLDVDV
;
A
#
# COMPACT_ATOMS: atom_id res chain seq x y z
N MET A 1 -7.71 21.93 8.40
CA MET A 1 -9.08 21.52 8.79
C MET A 1 -8.95 20.76 10.08
N ALA A 2 -9.74 21.10 11.09
CA ALA A 2 -9.80 20.30 12.32
C ALA A 2 -10.41 18.94 11.99
N CYS A 3 -9.94 17.89 12.66
CA CYS A 3 -10.51 16.56 12.47
C CYS A 3 -11.99 16.54 12.90
N PRO A 4 -12.86 15.85 12.12
CA PRO A 4 -14.24 15.62 12.51
C PRO A 4 -14.31 15.00 13.92
N LEU A 5 -15.35 15.34 14.69
CA LEU A 5 -15.49 14.83 16.06
C LEU A 5 -15.68 13.31 16.11
N ASP A 6 -16.19 12.74 15.03
CA ASP A 6 -16.40 11.31 14.80
C ASP A 6 -15.19 10.61 14.14
N ALA A 7 -14.11 11.35 13.82
CA ALA A 7 -12.91 10.75 13.27
C ALA A 7 -12.15 9.95 14.33
N THR A 8 -11.60 8.82 13.91
CA THR A 8 -10.66 8.00 14.67
C THR A 8 -9.39 8.80 14.98
N THR A 9 -9.10 9.01 16.27
CA THR A 9 -7.89 9.70 16.71
C THR A 9 -6.84 8.69 17.15
N GLY A 10 -5.68 8.70 16.50
CA GLY A 10 -4.57 7.81 16.83
C GLY A 10 -4.69 6.38 16.30
N PHE A 11 -3.73 5.53 16.68
CA PHE A 11 -3.68 4.13 16.26
C PHE A 11 -4.86 3.33 16.83
N GLN A 12 -5.34 2.35 16.06
CA GLN A 12 -6.52 1.56 16.41
C GLN A 12 -6.10 0.14 16.83
N THR A 13 -6.02 -0.12 18.12
CA THR A 13 -5.77 -1.47 18.69
C THR A 13 -7.06 -2.28 18.71
N LEU A 14 -7.05 -3.47 18.13
CA LEU A 14 -8.25 -4.31 18.08
C LEU A 14 -8.45 -5.13 19.37
N GLN A 15 -9.68 -5.15 19.86
CA GLN A 15 -10.13 -6.04 20.93
C GLN A 15 -10.93 -7.19 20.32
N GLY A 16 -10.32 -8.38 20.30
CA GLY A 16 -10.92 -9.61 19.78
C GLY A 16 -10.35 -10.05 18.41
N PRO A 17 -10.53 -11.32 18.04
CA PRO A 17 -10.06 -11.84 16.76
C PRO A 17 -10.96 -11.38 15.60
N ILE A 18 -10.37 -11.14 14.42
CA ILE A 18 -11.14 -10.93 13.19
C ILE A 18 -11.40 -12.28 12.54
N GLY A 19 -12.67 -12.69 12.51
CA GLY A 19 -13.08 -13.93 11.84
C GLY A 19 -13.07 -13.82 10.31
N PRO A 20 -13.00 -14.94 9.57
CA PRO A 20 -12.96 -14.95 8.10
C PRO A 20 -14.17 -14.27 7.43
N THR A 21 -15.36 -14.42 8.01
CA THR A 21 -16.58 -13.75 7.52
C THR A 21 -16.42 -12.24 7.54
N LEU A 22 -15.94 -11.70 8.66
CA LEU A 22 -15.75 -10.26 8.84
C LEU A 22 -14.67 -9.72 7.88
N LEU A 23 -13.59 -10.47 7.67
CA LEU A 23 -12.56 -10.13 6.67
C LEU A 23 -13.14 -10.07 5.26
N SER A 24 -14.01 -11.02 4.91
CA SER A 24 -14.67 -11.05 3.60
C SER A 24 -15.57 -9.83 3.40
N ASP A 25 -16.26 -9.37 4.45
CA ASP A 25 -17.19 -8.24 4.37
C ASP A 25 -16.48 -6.89 4.14
N ILE A 26 -15.23 -6.76 4.60
CA ILE A 26 -14.41 -5.54 4.41
C ILE A 26 -13.34 -5.69 3.32
N ALA A 27 -13.38 -6.78 2.55
CA ALA A 27 -12.34 -7.10 1.59
C ALA A 27 -12.40 -6.21 0.33
N VAL A 28 -11.24 -5.72 -0.08
CA VAL A 28 -11.03 -4.95 -1.29
C VAL A 28 -10.05 -5.70 -2.20
N LYS A 29 -10.44 -5.90 -3.47
CA LYS A 29 -9.70 -6.72 -4.46
C LYS A 29 -8.67 -5.93 -5.29
N GLN A 30 -8.44 -4.66 -4.96
CA GLN A 30 -7.48 -3.80 -5.65
C GLN A 30 -6.21 -3.63 -4.81
N ALA A 31 -5.11 -3.27 -5.46
CA ALA A 31 -3.89 -2.92 -4.75
C ALA A 31 -4.11 -1.59 -4.00
N PRO A 32 -3.61 -1.44 -2.76
CA PRO A 32 -3.85 -0.26 -1.95
C PRO A 32 -3.20 1.01 -2.56
N PHE A 33 -2.02 0.84 -3.18
CA PHE A 33 -1.26 1.91 -3.81
C PHE A 33 -0.21 1.37 -4.78
N ILE A 34 0.41 2.26 -5.55
CA ILE A 34 1.57 1.97 -6.40
C ILE A 34 2.83 2.47 -5.69
N ILE A 35 3.91 1.69 -5.72
CA ILE A 35 5.21 2.08 -5.14
C ILE A 35 6.24 2.32 -6.22
N THR A 36 7.17 3.24 -5.93
CA THR A 36 8.35 3.50 -6.75
C THR A 36 9.51 3.79 -5.79
N PHE A 37 10.48 2.89 -5.75
CA PHE A 37 11.66 3.08 -4.92
C PHE A 37 12.80 3.64 -5.75
N ALA A 38 13.55 4.55 -5.14
CA ALA A 38 14.73 5.09 -5.78
C ALA A 38 15.82 4.01 -5.83
N PRO A 39 16.58 3.92 -6.94
CA PRO A 39 17.78 3.09 -6.95
C PRO A 39 18.71 3.60 -5.86
N ARG A 40 19.25 2.68 -5.07
CA ARG A 40 20.23 3.02 -4.02
C ARG A 40 21.61 3.17 -4.65
N GLN A 41 22.59 3.56 -3.86
CA GLN A 41 24.02 3.52 -4.20
C GLN A 41 24.81 3.06 -2.98
N THR A 42 24.28 3.33 -1.79
CA THR A 42 24.78 2.87 -0.49
C THR A 42 23.68 2.10 0.26
N PRO A 43 24.06 1.10 1.08
CA PRO A 43 23.17 0.53 2.08
C PRO A 43 22.60 1.61 3.01
N PRO A 44 21.33 1.49 3.44
CA PRO A 44 20.79 2.36 4.48
C PRO A 44 21.51 2.08 5.81
N ALA A 45 21.62 3.12 6.64
CA ALA A 45 22.23 3.02 7.96
C ALA A 45 21.17 3.15 9.06
N LEU A 46 21.31 2.38 10.14
CA LEU A 46 20.50 2.55 11.33
C LEU A 46 21.17 3.57 12.28
N VAL A 47 20.45 4.63 12.61
CA VAL A 47 20.87 5.68 13.55
C VAL A 47 19.89 5.71 14.72
N GLY A 48 20.28 5.07 15.83
CA GLY A 48 19.36 4.80 16.93
C GLY A 48 18.23 3.89 16.45
N ASN A 49 17.00 4.40 16.45
CA ASN A 49 15.85 3.67 15.93
C ASN A 49 15.32 4.21 14.59
N HIS A 50 16.04 5.12 13.94
CA HIS A 50 15.72 5.66 12.62
C HIS A 50 16.62 5.06 11.56
N VAL A 51 16.09 4.87 10.35
CA VAL A 51 16.87 4.40 9.20
C VAL A 51 17.12 5.56 8.26
N ASP A 52 18.40 5.84 7.99
CA ASP A 52 18.83 6.81 6.99
C ASP A 52 18.56 6.24 5.59
N GLU A 53 17.49 6.73 4.97
CA GLU A 53 16.91 6.21 3.75
C GLU A 53 16.64 7.34 2.75
N SER A 54 16.67 7.01 1.45
CA SER A 54 16.42 8.01 0.41
C SER A 54 14.99 8.57 0.49
N THR A 55 14.87 9.90 0.46
CA THR A 55 13.59 10.61 0.38
C THR A 55 12.97 10.60 -1.03
N ASP A 56 13.66 9.98 -2.00
CA ASP A 56 13.14 9.77 -3.36
C ASP A 56 12.23 8.54 -3.48
N ASN A 57 12.09 7.75 -2.42
CA ASN A 57 11.11 6.68 -2.34
C ASN A 57 9.69 7.27 -2.31
N ILE A 58 8.81 6.76 -3.17
CA ILE A 58 7.50 7.35 -3.46
C ILE A 58 6.39 6.30 -3.41
N ILE A 59 5.25 6.71 -2.88
CA ILE A 59 3.97 6.03 -3.04
C ILE A 59 3.05 6.91 -3.89
N LEU A 60 2.39 6.31 -4.87
CA LEU A 60 1.30 6.89 -5.64
C LEU A 60 -0.02 6.25 -5.19
N MET A 61 -0.94 7.05 -4.67
CA MET A 61 -2.23 6.57 -4.19
C MET A 61 -3.33 7.52 -4.66
N LYS A 62 -4.33 6.99 -5.37
CA LYS A 62 -5.49 7.77 -5.87
C LYS A 62 -5.09 9.05 -6.63
N GLY A 63 -4.00 8.99 -7.41
CA GLY A 63 -3.47 10.11 -8.19
C GLY A 63 -2.52 11.05 -7.43
N GLU A 64 -2.37 10.87 -6.11
CA GLU A 64 -1.52 11.69 -5.27
C GLU A 64 -0.14 11.08 -5.07
N ARG A 65 0.89 11.93 -4.98
CA ARG A 65 2.28 11.54 -4.77
C ARG A 65 2.72 11.81 -3.35
N TYR A 66 3.16 10.76 -2.68
CA TYR A 66 3.68 10.79 -1.32
C TYR A 66 5.16 10.43 -1.32
N ARG A 67 5.99 11.23 -0.65
CA ARG A 67 7.43 10.98 -0.53
C ARG A 67 7.76 10.43 0.85
N LEU A 68 8.68 9.48 0.90
CA LEU A 68 9.19 8.96 2.16
C LEU A 68 9.91 10.09 2.91
N MET A 69 9.54 10.28 4.17
CA MET A 69 10.13 11.27 5.05
C MET A 69 10.97 10.65 6.15
N ASP A 70 10.53 9.51 6.68
CA ASP A 70 11.18 8.85 7.80
C ASP A 70 10.88 7.35 7.79
N VAL A 71 11.80 6.59 8.37
CA VAL A 71 11.68 5.16 8.59
C VAL A 71 12.11 4.90 10.02
N GLN A 72 11.19 4.41 10.85
CA GLN A 72 11.44 4.19 12.27
C GLN A 72 11.17 2.74 12.65
N ILE A 73 12.06 2.16 13.46
CA ILE A 73 11.80 0.92 14.18
C ILE A 73 11.33 1.31 15.58
N CYS A 74 10.16 0.84 15.97
CA CYS A 74 9.52 1.27 17.21
C CYS A 74 8.89 0.09 17.95
N THR A 75 8.48 0.33 19.20
CA THR A 75 7.57 -0.58 19.89
C THR A 75 6.28 -0.74 19.08
N PRO A 76 5.59 -1.89 19.15
CA PRO A 76 4.37 -2.12 18.40
C PRO A 76 3.33 -1.01 18.57
N THR A 77 2.87 -0.45 17.44
CA THR A 77 1.76 0.52 17.35
C THR A 77 0.42 -0.17 17.58
N HIS A 78 0.34 -1.45 17.21
CA HIS A 78 -0.78 -2.36 17.44
C HIS A 78 -0.26 -3.51 18.32
N ASP A 79 -0.13 -3.28 19.62
CA ASP A 79 0.45 -4.20 20.62
C ASP A 79 -0.18 -5.60 20.63
N GLN A 80 -1.49 -5.70 20.37
CA GLN A 80 -2.17 -6.99 20.23
C GLN A 80 -2.09 -7.58 18.83
N GLY A 81 -1.51 -6.87 17.87
CA GLY A 81 -1.57 -7.13 16.44
C GLY A 81 -2.98 -7.01 15.87
N ILE A 82 -3.08 -6.94 14.54
CA ILE A 82 -4.35 -7.18 13.84
C ILE A 82 -4.43 -8.67 13.53
N LYS A 83 -4.92 -9.47 14.50
CA LYS A 83 -4.89 -10.94 14.46
C LYS A 83 -5.98 -11.51 13.55
N THR A 84 -5.57 -12.11 12.43
CA THR A 84 -6.42 -12.87 11.50
C THR A 84 -6.28 -14.39 11.68
N GLU A 85 -6.21 -14.85 12.94
CA GLU A 85 -5.99 -16.25 13.37
C GLU A 85 -4.51 -16.63 13.62
N THR A 86 -4.17 -16.87 14.90
CA THR A 86 -2.95 -17.52 15.43
C THR A 86 -1.59 -16.79 15.39
N GLN A 87 -1.51 -15.52 15.02
CA GLN A 87 -0.24 -14.80 15.11
C GLN A 87 0.11 -14.42 16.56
N LYS A 88 1.36 -14.74 16.95
CA LYS A 88 1.99 -14.15 18.14
C LYS A 88 1.94 -12.62 18.02
N PRO A 89 1.85 -11.87 19.13
CA PRO A 89 1.96 -10.42 19.06
C PRO A 89 3.33 -10.03 18.43
N PRO A 90 3.38 -8.95 17.65
CA PRO A 90 4.64 -8.43 17.14
C PRO A 90 5.53 -7.95 18.29
N GLU A 91 6.83 -8.02 18.09
CA GLU A 91 7.83 -7.58 19.07
C GLU A 91 8.25 -6.13 18.83
N LEU A 92 8.25 -5.70 17.57
CA LEU A 92 8.55 -4.34 17.10
C LEU A 92 7.71 -4.04 15.87
N ASP A 93 7.60 -2.78 15.49
CA ASP A 93 7.08 -2.34 14.20
C ASP A 93 8.17 -1.59 13.42
N LEU A 94 8.23 -1.80 12.11
CA LEU A 94 8.91 -0.91 11.17
C LEU A 94 7.84 -0.01 10.54
N VAL A 95 7.93 1.29 10.80
CA VAL A 95 6.99 2.30 10.30
C VAL A 95 7.67 3.17 9.25
N LEU A 96 7.09 3.22 8.06
CA LEU A 96 7.50 4.12 7.00
C LEU A 96 6.51 5.26 6.89
N THR A 97 7.03 6.48 6.99
CA THR A 97 6.24 7.70 7.02
C THR A 97 6.33 8.41 5.70
N PHE A 98 5.23 8.45 4.95
CA PHE A 98 5.15 9.13 3.66
C PHE A 98 4.27 10.37 3.76
N TYR A 99 4.69 11.45 3.12
CA TYR A 99 4.01 12.73 3.18
C TYR A 99 3.70 13.30 1.79
N CYS A 100 2.51 13.87 1.65
CA CYS A 100 2.11 14.61 0.46
C CYS A 100 2.23 16.11 0.72
N THR A 101 3.25 16.74 0.14
CA THR A 101 3.50 18.18 0.29
C THR A 101 2.42 19.03 -0.36
N ARG A 102 1.86 18.56 -1.49
CA ARG A 102 0.91 19.33 -2.30
C ARG A 102 -0.14 18.38 -2.90
N PRO A 103 -1.15 17.99 -2.11
CA PRO A 103 -2.20 17.16 -2.64
C PRO A 103 -3.00 17.92 -3.70
N THR A 104 -3.31 17.28 -4.82
CA THR A 104 -4.18 17.84 -5.87
C THR A 104 -5.65 17.83 -5.45
N ASN A 105 -6.04 16.85 -4.62
CA ASN A 105 -7.35 16.72 -4.00
C ASN A 105 -7.30 17.22 -2.55
N ILE A 106 -8.15 18.19 -2.20
CA ILE A 106 -8.25 18.74 -0.84
C ILE A 106 -8.63 17.72 0.24
N MET A 107 -9.25 16.61 -0.17
CA MET A 107 -9.64 15.50 0.71
C MET A 107 -8.56 14.43 0.82
N ALA A 108 -7.47 14.52 0.05
CA ALA A 108 -6.39 13.56 0.13
C ALA A 108 -5.75 13.60 1.52
N PRO A 109 -5.37 12.44 2.08
CA PRO A 109 -4.60 12.37 3.30
C PRO A 109 -3.26 13.07 3.10
N LYS A 110 -2.80 13.80 4.10
CA LYS A 110 -1.46 14.40 4.09
C LYS A 110 -0.37 13.37 4.39
N LEU A 111 -0.70 12.35 5.17
CA LEU A 111 0.23 11.35 5.69
C LEU A 111 -0.21 9.94 5.30
N LEU A 112 0.72 9.09 4.90
CA LEU A 112 0.54 7.64 4.88
C LEU A 112 1.55 7.04 5.85
N LEU A 113 1.09 6.19 6.77
CA LEU A 113 1.97 5.36 7.58
C LEU A 113 1.84 3.92 7.08
N VAL A 114 2.96 3.36 6.64
CA VAL A 114 3.04 1.98 6.19
C VAL A 114 3.78 1.18 7.25
N ILE A 115 3.09 0.24 7.87
CA ILE A 115 3.54 -0.44 9.08
C ILE A 115 3.75 -1.92 8.79
N PHE A 116 4.97 -2.38 9.07
CA PHE A 116 5.38 -3.77 8.99
C PHE A 116 5.71 -4.28 10.40
N PRO A 117 4.84 -5.09 11.02
CA PRO A 117 5.18 -5.76 12.26
C PRO A 117 6.39 -6.67 12.10
N ILE A 118 7.22 -6.74 13.12
CA ILE A 118 8.41 -7.58 13.19
C ILE A 118 8.17 -8.66 14.24
N TYR A 119 8.22 -9.91 13.81
CA TYR A 119 8.05 -11.09 14.65
C TYR A 119 9.38 -11.81 14.84
N VAL A 120 9.58 -12.39 16.02
CA VAL A 120 10.64 -13.38 16.21
C VAL A 120 10.24 -14.71 15.55
N SER A 121 11.14 -15.26 14.74
CA SER A 121 11.01 -16.61 14.19
C SER A 121 12.38 -17.24 13.93
N ASN A 122 12.44 -18.57 13.93
CA ASN A 122 13.61 -19.30 13.45
C ASN A 122 13.64 -19.36 11.90
N GLU A 123 12.50 -19.14 11.26
CA GLU A 123 12.36 -19.06 9.81
C GLU A 123 12.18 -17.58 9.43
N GLU A 124 13.23 -16.97 8.90
CA GLU A 124 13.20 -15.57 8.47
C GLU A 124 12.48 -15.40 7.13
N SER A 125 11.63 -14.38 7.04
CA SER A 125 10.83 -14.04 5.87
C SER A 125 10.71 -12.52 5.78
N ARG A 126 10.87 -11.97 4.57
CA ARG A 126 10.84 -10.52 4.28
C ARG A 126 11.81 -9.68 5.13
N ALA A 127 12.80 -10.32 5.76
CA ALA A 127 13.80 -9.68 6.61
C ALA A 127 15.04 -9.18 5.86
N GLY A 128 15.05 -9.21 4.52
CA GLY A 128 16.21 -8.79 3.73
C GLY A 128 16.61 -7.34 4.02
N TYR A 129 15.63 -6.43 3.97
CA TYR A 129 15.83 -5.02 4.32
C TYR A 129 16.36 -4.84 5.76
N LEU A 130 15.76 -5.53 6.74
CA LEU A 130 16.18 -5.44 8.14
C LEU A 130 17.60 -5.99 8.35
N ARG A 131 17.94 -7.12 7.73
CA ARG A 131 19.28 -7.72 7.85
C ARG A 131 20.39 -6.79 7.36
N GLN A 132 20.14 -6.04 6.30
CA GLN A 132 21.09 -5.08 5.76
C GLN A 132 21.40 -3.94 6.76
N LEU A 133 20.48 -3.63 7.68
CA LEU A 133 20.70 -2.63 8.75
C LEU A 133 21.64 -3.13 9.85
N ILE A 134 21.79 -4.46 9.98
CA ILE A 134 22.64 -5.10 11.00
C ILE A 134 24.01 -5.43 10.43
N ASP A 135 24.03 -6.03 9.24
CA ASP A 135 25.24 -6.48 8.57
C ASP A 135 25.31 -5.95 7.15
N THR A 136 26.26 -5.05 6.91
CA THR A 136 26.48 -4.40 5.60
C THR A 136 27.00 -5.36 4.53
N ASN A 137 27.41 -6.57 4.89
CA ASN A 137 27.82 -7.62 3.93
C ASN A 137 26.63 -8.40 3.35
N GLN A 138 25.41 -8.17 3.84
CA GLN A 138 24.21 -8.81 3.32
C GLN A 138 23.89 -8.33 1.90
N PRO A 139 23.22 -9.16 1.07
CA PRO A 139 22.76 -8.73 -0.25
C PRO A 139 21.94 -7.45 -0.16
N ALA A 140 22.14 -6.53 -1.10
CA ALA A 140 21.39 -5.29 -1.15
C ALA A 140 19.89 -5.56 -1.25
N ALA A 141 19.11 -5.05 -0.29
CA ALA A 141 17.68 -5.21 -0.19
C ALA A 141 16.99 -3.85 -0.13
N SER A 142 16.00 -3.62 -1.00
CA SER A 142 15.21 -2.40 -0.98
C SER A 142 13.99 -2.55 -0.06
N ILE A 143 13.31 -1.43 0.25
CA ILE A 143 12.00 -1.42 0.95
C ILE A 143 11.00 -2.36 0.26
N GLN A 144 11.13 -2.59 -1.05
CA GLN A 144 10.29 -3.54 -1.79
C GLN A 144 10.31 -4.95 -1.20
N THR A 145 11.43 -5.37 -0.64
CA THR A 145 11.59 -6.71 -0.04
C THR A 145 10.75 -6.91 1.22
N LEU A 146 10.19 -5.82 1.78
CA LEU A 146 9.18 -5.86 2.84
C LEU A 146 7.79 -6.21 2.32
N MET A 147 7.52 -5.89 1.04
CA MET A 147 6.20 -6.01 0.41
C MET A 147 6.07 -7.26 -0.47
N TYR A 148 7.18 -7.73 -1.05
CA TYR A 148 7.21 -8.92 -1.89
C TYR A 148 8.34 -9.85 -1.46
N ASP A 149 8.06 -11.14 -1.43
CA ASP A 149 9.12 -12.15 -1.42
C ASP A 149 9.81 -12.22 -2.79
N LYS A 150 10.94 -12.93 -2.86
CA LYS A 150 11.89 -12.99 -4.00
C LYS A 150 11.26 -13.18 -5.39
N ASP A 151 10.07 -13.76 -5.47
CA ASP A 151 9.40 -14.08 -6.73
C ASP A 151 8.39 -13.04 -7.22
N GLU A 152 8.16 -11.93 -6.50
CA GLU A 152 7.19 -10.86 -6.85
C GLU A 152 5.73 -11.33 -7.10
N LYS A 153 5.45 -12.60 -6.82
CA LYS A 153 4.13 -13.25 -6.97
C LYS A 153 3.40 -13.39 -5.65
N ASP A 154 3.93 -12.80 -4.58
CA ASP A 154 3.42 -13.03 -3.24
C ASP A 154 2.06 -12.33 -3.04
N THR A 155 0.99 -13.12 -3.06
CA THR A 155 -0.37 -12.69 -2.75
C THR A 155 -0.63 -12.58 -1.25
N LYS A 156 0.33 -12.98 -0.39
CA LYS A 156 0.17 -12.96 1.07
C LYS A 156 0.40 -11.58 1.67
N ALA A 157 0.90 -10.60 0.93
CA ALA A 157 1.07 -9.22 1.41
C ALA A 157 -0.25 -8.44 1.39
N ALA A 158 -1.30 -9.02 1.99
CA ALA A 158 -2.53 -8.31 2.28
C ALA A 158 -2.30 -7.27 3.39
N SER A 159 -3.13 -6.24 3.44
CA SER A 159 -3.00 -5.17 4.44
C SER A 159 -4.35 -4.66 4.94
N PHE A 160 -4.37 -4.21 6.18
CA PHE A 160 -5.47 -3.41 6.72
C PHE A 160 -5.24 -1.94 6.42
N GLU A 161 -6.28 -1.27 5.97
CA GLU A 161 -6.33 0.17 5.73
C GLU A 161 -7.35 0.81 6.66
N TYR A 162 -6.97 1.90 7.33
CA TYR A 162 -7.93 2.75 8.03
C TYR A 162 -7.48 4.21 8.03
N LEU A 163 -8.46 5.12 8.14
CA LEU A 163 -8.19 6.54 8.30
C LEU A 163 -7.90 6.85 9.76
N MET A 164 -7.01 7.79 10.01
CA MET A 164 -6.87 8.38 11.34
C MET A 164 -6.55 9.86 11.27
N CYS A 165 -6.82 10.50 12.39
CA CYS A 165 -6.61 11.90 12.63
C CYS A 165 -5.54 12.09 13.70
N ILE A 166 -4.59 12.98 13.40
CA ILE A 166 -3.56 13.41 14.33
C ILE A 166 -3.78 14.89 14.58
N ASP A 167 -4.28 15.21 15.77
CA ASP A 167 -4.46 16.58 16.19
C ASP A 167 -3.15 17.12 16.77
N LEU A 168 -2.80 18.31 16.31
CA LEU A 168 -1.64 19.07 16.69
C LEU A 168 -2.10 20.36 17.36
N VAL A 169 -1.41 20.76 18.42
CA VAL A 169 -1.69 21.98 19.15
C VAL A 169 -0.41 22.72 19.45
N ASN A 170 -0.45 24.05 19.34
CA ASN A 170 0.69 24.86 19.76
C ASN A 170 0.79 24.81 21.30
N PRO A 171 1.93 24.37 21.87
CA PRO A 171 2.08 24.22 23.32
C PRO A 171 1.99 25.56 24.07
N ASP A 172 2.29 26.68 23.41
CA ASP A 172 2.19 28.04 23.98
C ASP A 172 0.78 28.64 23.81
N ASN A 173 -0.01 28.11 22.88
CA ASN A 173 -1.36 28.59 22.60
C ASN A 173 -2.29 27.46 22.15
N PHE A 174 -2.99 26.85 23.12
CA PHE A 174 -3.91 25.73 22.88
C PHE A 174 -5.10 26.04 21.94
N LYS A 175 -5.35 27.31 21.62
CA LYS A 175 -6.35 27.70 20.61
C LYS A 175 -5.84 27.54 19.17
N SER A 176 -4.53 27.53 18.99
CA SER A 176 -3.90 27.29 17.69
C SER A 176 -3.78 25.78 17.48
N THR A 177 -4.76 25.22 16.78
CA THR A 177 -4.81 23.79 16.46
C THR A 177 -4.66 23.55 14.96
N MET A 178 -4.08 22.40 14.64
CA MET A 178 -3.97 21.85 13.29
C MET A 178 -4.31 20.37 13.37
N SER A 179 -4.79 19.80 12.27
CA SER A 179 -4.94 18.34 12.20
C SER A 179 -4.30 17.81 10.92
N LEU A 180 -3.64 16.67 11.05
CA LEU A 180 -3.14 15.87 9.95
C LEU A 180 -4.08 14.67 9.76
N ASN A 181 -4.65 14.58 8.57
CA ASN A 181 -5.35 13.38 8.13
C ASN A 181 -4.32 12.36 7.61
N ALA A 182 -4.38 11.15 8.14
CA ALA A 182 -3.48 10.07 7.84
C ALA A 182 -4.25 8.83 7.38
N ILE A 183 -3.62 8.03 6.51
CA ILE A 183 -4.05 6.66 6.23
C ILE A 183 -2.99 5.72 6.75
N ILE A 184 -3.44 4.68 7.45
CA ILE A 184 -2.59 3.63 7.98
C ILE A 184 -2.75 2.40 7.12
N PHE A 185 -1.62 1.87 6.63
CA PHE A 185 -1.53 0.57 5.99
C PHE A 185 -0.75 -0.37 6.89
N TYR A 186 -1.44 -1.32 7.51
CA TYR A 186 -0.83 -2.32 8.39
C TYR A 186 -0.74 -3.67 7.67
N PHE A 187 0.47 -4.21 7.52
CA PHE A 187 0.73 -5.48 6.84
C PHE A 187 0.87 -6.63 7.85
N PRO A 188 -0.20 -7.34 8.23
CA PRO A 188 -0.20 -8.30 9.35
C PRO A 188 0.76 -9.48 9.17
N VAL A 189 1.16 -9.82 7.94
CA VAL A 189 2.18 -10.87 7.74
C VAL A 189 3.57 -10.38 8.17
N GLY A 190 3.83 -9.08 8.05
CA GLY A 190 5.03 -8.44 8.56
C GLY A 190 6.34 -9.04 8.03
N CYS A 191 7.37 -8.93 8.86
CA CYS A 191 8.69 -9.53 8.70
C CYS A 191 8.96 -10.51 9.84
N THR A 192 9.65 -11.60 9.55
CA THR A 192 10.13 -12.52 10.59
C THR A 192 11.66 -12.51 10.61
N ILE A 193 12.24 -12.31 11.79
CA ILE A 193 13.70 -12.25 11.98
C ILE A 193 14.11 -13.10 13.19
N ASN A 194 15.35 -13.58 13.20
CA ASN A 194 15.85 -14.34 14.35
C ASN A 194 15.99 -13.47 15.61
N GLN A 195 16.00 -14.13 16.78
CA GLN A 195 16.09 -13.45 18.08
C GLN A 195 17.33 -12.55 18.20
N GLN A 196 18.50 -13.03 17.77
CA GLN A 196 19.76 -12.31 17.93
C GLN A 196 19.74 -10.97 17.18
N HIS A 197 19.24 -10.97 15.95
CA HIS A 197 19.07 -9.78 15.13
C HIS A 197 17.99 -8.85 15.72
N LEU A 198 16.90 -9.41 16.24
CA LEU A 198 15.83 -8.63 16.87
C LEU A 198 16.34 -7.82 18.08
N GLU A 199 17.21 -8.41 18.91
CA GLU A 199 17.79 -7.71 20.06
C GLU A 199 18.62 -6.48 19.67
N THR A 200 19.20 -6.46 18.46
CA THR A 200 19.90 -5.27 17.94
C THR A 200 18.95 -4.09 17.80
N PHE A 201 17.71 -4.34 17.36
CA PHE A 201 16.70 -3.30 17.19
C PHE A 201 16.00 -2.92 18.50
N LYS A 202 15.75 -3.89 19.39
CA LYS A 202 15.04 -3.66 20.65
C LYS A 202 15.73 -2.66 21.57
N LYS A 203 17.07 -2.64 21.55
CA LYS A 203 17.87 -1.79 22.44
C LYS A 203 17.49 -0.32 22.37
N ASP A 204 17.22 0.18 21.16
CA ASP A 204 16.96 1.59 20.90
C ASP A 204 15.48 1.85 20.54
N ALA A 205 14.64 0.81 20.53
CA ALA A 205 13.23 0.93 20.17
C ALA A 205 12.46 1.79 21.17
N THR A 206 11.75 2.78 20.64
CA THR A 206 10.86 3.68 21.39
C THR A 206 9.45 3.66 20.79
N TYR A 207 8.50 4.37 21.37
CA TYR A 207 7.19 4.59 20.74
C TYR A 207 7.36 5.30 19.39
N TYR A 208 6.48 4.99 18.44
CA TYR A 208 6.45 5.72 17.18
C TYR A 208 6.24 7.21 17.44
N ARG A 209 7.04 8.05 16.77
CA ARG A 209 6.97 9.50 16.84
C ARG A 209 6.85 10.08 15.44
N LEU A 210 6.00 11.09 15.29
CA LEU A 210 5.95 11.85 14.05
C LEU A 210 7.29 12.52 13.79
N PRO A 211 7.77 12.52 12.53
CA PRO A 211 8.95 13.27 12.15
C PRO A 211 8.86 14.73 12.62
N PRO A 212 9.90 15.30 13.25
CA PRO A 212 9.86 16.67 13.77
C PRO A 212 9.47 17.71 12.71
N ALA A 213 9.83 17.47 11.44
CA ALA A 213 9.46 18.32 10.31
C ALA A 213 7.93 18.40 10.06
N LEU A 214 7.15 17.41 10.52
CA LEU A 214 5.68 17.42 10.45
C LEU A 214 5.03 18.11 11.66
N LEU A 215 5.76 18.25 12.76
CA LEU A 215 5.27 18.93 13.96
C LEU A 215 5.30 20.45 13.79
N ASP A 216 6.34 20.99 13.14
CA ASP A 216 6.49 22.44 12.88
C ASP A 216 6.32 23.30 14.15
N GLY A 217 6.87 22.83 15.27
CA GLY A 217 6.74 23.48 16.59
C GLY A 217 5.43 23.20 17.35
N PHE A 218 4.49 22.46 16.77
CA PHE A 218 3.31 21.97 17.45
C PHE A 218 3.62 20.69 18.24
N ALA A 219 2.77 20.38 19.22
CA ALA A 219 2.76 19.12 19.95
C ALA A 219 1.57 18.27 19.49
N THR A 220 1.71 16.94 19.51
CA THR A 220 0.58 16.04 19.27
C THR A 220 -0.34 15.99 20.49
N VAL A 221 -1.64 15.92 20.26
CA VAL A 221 -2.63 15.72 21.33
C VAL A 221 -2.70 14.23 21.67
N MET A 222 -2.48 13.90 22.95
CA MET A 222 -2.47 12.52 23.46
C MET A 222 -3.82 12.13 24.06
N THR A 223 -4.44 13.03 24.81
CA THR A 223 -5.76 12.81 25.41
C THR A 223 -6.63 14.04 25.30
N TYR A 224 -7.94 13.79 25.38
CA TYR A 224 -8.96 14.82 25.42
C TYR A 224 -9.73 14.73 26.73
N ASP A 225 -10.02 15.89 27.30
CA ASP A 225 -11.00 16.04 28.36
C ASP A 225 -12.33 16.43 27.74
N VAL A 226 -13.41 15.75 28.13
CA VAL A 226 -14.75 16.07 27.69
C VAL A 226 -15.56 16.52 28.90
N VAL A 227 -15.76 17.83 29.01
CA VAL A 227 -16.52 18.44 30.10
C VAL A 227 -17.75 19.12 29.50
N ASN A 228 -18.95 18.69 29.92
CA ASN A 228 -20.23 19.21 29.41
C ASN A 228 -20.36 19.12 27.87
N GLY A 229 -19.84 18.05 27.27
CA GLY A 229 -19.88 17.84 25.82
C GLY A 229 -18.89 18.70 25.01
N VAL A 230 -18.08 19.52 25.68
CA VAL A 230 -17.01 20.29 25.05
C VAL A 230 -15.70 19.51 25.18
N LYS A 231 -15.08 19.25 24.02
CA LYS A 231 -13.78 18.58 23.91
C LYS A 231 -12.67 19.61 24.09
N SER A 232 -11.82 19.44 25.10
CA SER A 232 -10.60 20.21 25.33
C SER A 232 -9.37 19.30 25.35
N VAL A 233 -8.21 19.85 25.03
CA VAL A 233 -6.94 19.11 25.09
C VAL A 233 -6.63 18.78 26.55
N GLY A 234 -6.44 17.49 26.86
CA GLY A 234 -6.08 17.03 28.20
C GLY A 234 -4.58 16.88 28.39
N SER A 235 -3.91 16.18 27.46
CA SER A 235 -2.44 16.04 27.47
C SER A 235 -1.86 16.07 26.07
N ILE A 236 -0.57 16.42 25.98
CA ILE A 236 0.16 16.60 24.73
C ILE A 236 1.52 15.89 24.77
N SER A 237 2.10 15.62 23.59
CA SER A 237 3.47 15.18 23.43
C SER A 237 4.22 16.12 22.49
N THR A 238 5.25 16.79 23.01
CA THR A 238 6.16 17.63 22.22
C THR A 238 7.13 16.80 21.37
N GLU A 239 7.24 15.50 21.65
CA GLU A 239 8.06 14.56 20.90
C GLU A 239 7.34 13.95 19.69
N GLY A 240 6.06 14.29 19.50
CA GLY A 240 5.27 13.78 18.38
C GLY A 240 4.72 12.36 18.57
N GLN A 241 4.60 11.87 19.80
CA GLN A 241 3.98 10.57 20.07
C GLN A 241 2.51 10.58 19.63
N ILE A 242 2.00 9.45 19.15
CA ILE A 242 0.61 9.31 18.74
C ILE A 242 -0.09 8.38 19.74
N PRO A 243 -1.27 8.73 20.27
CA PRO A 243 -2.00 7.85 21.17
C PRO A 243 -2.54 6.62 20.44
N SER A 244 -2.76 5.54 21.18
CA SER A 244 -3.51 4.37 20.71
C SER A 244 -4.88 4.34 21.39
N SER A 245 -5.89 3.91 20.64
CA SER A 245 -7.25 3.72 21.10
C SER A 245 -7.72 2.30 20.77
N SER A 246 -8.54 1.71 21.63
CA SER A 246 -9.05 0.36 21.41
C SER A 246 -10.38 0.35 20.68
N ILE A 247 -10.56 -0.57 19.74
CA ILE A 247 -11.82 -0.81 19.03
C ILE A 247 -12.22 -2.28 19.12
N SER A 248 -13.48 -2.54 19.48
CA SER A 248 -14.00 -3.92 19.56
C SER A 248 -14.37 -4.48 18.19
N VAL A 249 -14.05 -5.75 17.98
CA VAL A 249 -14.38 -6.51 16.75
C VAL A 249 -15.79 -7.15 16.84
N THR A 250 -16.46 -7.14 18.00
CA THR A 250 -17.75 -7.84 18.18
C THR A 250 -18.96 -7.12 17.52
N PRO A 251 -19.79 -7.83 16.73
CA PRO A 251 -20.92 -7.22 15.98
C PRO A 251 -22.18 -6.84 16.78
N ASN A 252 -22.18 -6.85 18.13
CA ASN A 252 -23.45 -6.83 18.86
C ASN A 252 -23.95 -5.41 19.21
N ALA A 253 -25.10 -5.09 18.61
CA ALA A 253 -26.21 -4.22 19.01
C ALA A 253 -26.04 -2.69 19.16
N LEU A 254 -24.83 -2.12 19.29
CA LEU A 254 -24.66 -0.65 19.39
C LEU A 254 -23.44 -0.05 18.64
N GLY A 255 -22.71 -0.82 17.82
CA GLY A 255 -21.49 -0.31 17.18
C GLY A 255 -21.15 -0.93 15.84
N HIS A 256 -21.56 -0.28 14.75
CA HIS A 256 -21.04 -0.49 13.38
C HIS A 256 -19.59 0.04 13.20
N SER A 257 -18.76 0.09 14.25
CA SER A 257 -17.51 0.85 14.23
C SER A 257 -16.41 0.15 13.42
N PHE A 258 -16.17 -1.14 13.62
CA PHE A 258 -15.02 -1.79 12.98
C PHE A 258 -15.14 -1.83 11.44
N THR A 259 -16.27 -2.29 10.90
CA THR A 259 -16.48 -2.42 9.44
C THR A 259 -16.59 -1.09 8.70
N SER A 260 -16.88 0.00 9.40
CA SER A 260 -16.90 1.35 8.82
C SER A 260 -15.53 2.03 8.85
N ILE A 261 -14.62 1.56 9.72
CA ILE A 261 -13.29 2.15 9.91
C ILE A 261 -12.22 1.41 9.09
N PHE A 262 -12.32 0.09 8.98
CA PHE A 262 -11.30 -0.75 8.34
C PHE A 262 -11.69 -1.24 6.95
N GLN A 263 -10.69 -1.30 6.07
CA GLN A 263 -10.72 -2.02 4.80
C GLN A 263 -9.61 -3.07 4.78
N TYR A 264 -9.85 -4.21 4.14
CA TYR A 264 -8.87 -5.30 4.02
C TYR A 264 -8.45 -5.47 2.56
N ASN A 265 -7.27 -4.99 2.22
CA ASN A 265 -6.71 -5.08 0.88
C ASN A 265 -6.12 -6.47 0.63
N LEU A 266 -6.69 -7.20 -0.33
CA LEU A 266 -6.31 -8.59 -0.63
C LEU A 266 -5.09 -8.71 -1.57
N LYS A 267 -4.66 -7.61 -2.18
CA LYS A 267 -3.53 -7.60 -3.10
C LYS A 267 -2.36 -6.85 -2.47
N PRO A 268 -1.12 -7.26 -2.78
CA PRO A 268 0.04 -6.42 -2.48
C PRO A 268 -0.12 -5.05 -3.14
N PRO A 269 0.70 -4.06 -2.75
CA PRO A 269 0.92 -2.87 -3.54
C PRO A 269 1.20 -3.21 -5.01
N ALA A 270 1.10 -2.24 -5.91
CA ALA A 270 1.51 -2.41 -7.30
C ALA A 270 2.89 -1.82 -7.51
N LEU A 271 3.76 -2.49 -8.27
CA LEU A 271 5.01 -1.90 -8.73
C LEU A 271 4.72 -0.97 -9.90
N SER A 272 5.35 0.21 -9.92
CA SER A 272 5.36 1.06 -11.10
C SER A 272 6.00 0.29 -12.26
N SER A 273 5.38 0.31 -13.44
CA SER A 273 5.85 -0.40 -14.65
C SER A 273 7.22 0.07 -15.17
N ASN A 274 7.79 1.12 -14.58
CA ASN A 274 9.16 1.57 -14.83
C ASN A 274 10.20 0.85 -13.95
N PHE A 275 9.77 -0.08 -13.09
CA PHE A 275 10.65 -0.93 -12.32
C PHE A 275 10.98 -2.18 -13.15
N ASP A 276 12.11 -2.14 -13.84
CA ASP A 276 12.70 -3.33 -14.42
C ASP A 276 13.35 -4.14 -13.30
N LYS A 277 13.05 -5.44 -13.20
CA LYS A 277 13.68 -6.34 -12.22
C LYS A 277 15.20 -6.44 -12.41
N ASN A 278 15.68 -6.09 -13.62
CA ASN A 278 17.09 -5.91 -13.97
C ASN A 278 17.61 -4.48 -13.72
N SER A 279 16.76 -3.57 -13.23
CA SER A 279 17.10 -2.19 -12.83
C SER A 279 17.34 -2.03 -11.33
N CYS A 280 17.82 -3.07 -10.65
CA CYS A 280 18.90 -2.81 -9.72
C CYS A 280 20.14 -2.56 -10.61
N PRO A 281 20.45 -1.31 -11.02
CA PRO A 281 21.60 -1.10 -11.86
C PRO A 281 22.80 -1.67 -11.12
N TYR A 282 23.55 -2.55 -11.77
CA TYR A 282 24.88 -2.88 -11.30
C TYR A 282 25.60 -1.55 -11.05
N TYR A 283 26.21 -1.41 -9.88
CA TYR A 283 26.88 -0.16 -9.53
C TYR A 283 28.22 -0.10 -10.22
N LYS A 284 28.63 1.12 -10.59
CA LYS A 284 29.94 1.30 -11.19
C LYS A 284 31.03 1.01 -10.15
N THR A 285 32.15 0.42 -10.55
CA THR A 285 33.33 0.20 -9.69
C THR A 285 33.80 1.50 -9.02
N SER A 286 33.61 2.64 -9.68
CA SER A 286 33.88 4.00 -9.16
C SER A 286 32.93 4.49 -8.06
N GLN A 287 31.77 3.85 -7.90
CA GLN A 287 30.77 4.19 -6.87
C GLN A 287 31.00 3.42 -5.57
N TYR A 288 31.88 2.41 -5.57
CA TYR A 288 32.29 1.69 -4.37
C TYR A 288 33.53 2.34 -3.75
N LYS A 289 33.47 2.60 -2.44
CA LYS A 289 34.64 3.05 -1.67
C LYS A 289 35.73 1.96 -1.63
N CYS A 290 35.32 0.69 -1.59
CA CYS A 290 36.14 -0.51 -1.76
C CYS A 290 35.30 -1.60 -2.44
N VAL A 291 35.78 -2.22 -3.52
CA VAL A 291 35.12 -3.38 -4.14
C VAL A 291 35.59 -4.67 -3.44
N PRO A 292 34.69 -5.52 -2.93
CA PRO A 292 35.07 -6.80 -2.32
C PRO A 292 35.78 -7.73 -3.31
N PHE A 293 36.93 -8.29 -2.93
CA PHE A 293 37.76 -9.17 -3.79
C PHE A 293 37.04 -10.42 -4.32
N ASN A 294 35.89 -10.78 -3.76
CA ASN A 294 35.14 -11.99 -4.10
C ASN A 294 33.99 -11.75 -5.10
N GLN A 295 33.78 -10.51 -5.57
CA GLN A 295 32.77 -10.17 -6.58
C GLN A 295 33.46 -9.84 -7.91
N MET A 296 32.97 -10.44 -9.00
CA MET A 296 33.54 -10.23 -10.32
C MET A 296 33.08 -8.89 -10.87
N SER A 297 34.00 -8.11 -11.42
CA SER A 297 33.62 -7.02 -12.31
C SER A 297 33.09 -7.60 -13.62
N ASP A 298 32.18 -6.89 -14.29
CA ASP A 298 31.78 -7.23 -15.64
C ASP A 298 32.97 -7.17 -16.61
N LEU A 299 32.79 -7.68 -17.85
CA LEU A 299 33.85 -7.70 -18.86
C LEU A 299 34.37 -6.30 -19.25
N SER A 300 33.57 -5.25 -19.03
CA SER A 300 33.99 -3.85 -19.18
C SER A 300 34.85 -3.34 -18.02
N GLY A 301 34.84 -4.01 -16.87
CA GLY A 301 35.44 -3.52 -15.62
C GLY A 301 34.69 -2.35 -14.99
N GLU A 302 33.53 -1.97 -15.55
CA GLU A 302 32.76 -0.83 -15.08
C GLU A 302 31.80 -1.20 -13.97
N TYR A 303 31.33 -2.45 -13.88
CA TYR A 303 30.21 -2.83 -13.01
C TYR A 303 30.55 -4.00 -12.09
N VAL A 304 30.01 -4.02 -10.87
CA VAL A 304 30.17 -5.16 -9.93
C VAL A 304 28.99 -6.13 -10.06
N VAL A 305 29.29 -7.38 -10.39
CA VAL A 305 28.29 -8.44 -10.60
C VAL A 305 28.27 -9.40 -9.40
N PRO A 306 27.11 -9.61 -8.74
CA PRO A 306 26.99 -10.59 -7.67
C PRO A 306 27.28 -12.01 -8.17
N LYS A 307 27.90 -12.82 -7.31
CA LYS A 307 28.39 -14.18 -7.63
C LYS A 307 27.32 -15.16 -8.14
N ASP A 308 26.05 -14.89 -7.84
CA ASP A 308 24.90 -15.72 -8.20
C ASP A 308 23.97 -15.06 -9.25
N ALA A 309 24.39 -13.92 -9.83
CA ALA A 309 23.65 -13.32 -10.94
C ALA A 309 23.91 -14.15 -12.20
N THR A 310 22.84 -14.50 -12.93
CA THR A 310 22.93 -15.09 -14.26
C THR A 310 23.67 -14.12 -15.18
N THR A 311 24.97 -14.35 -15.36
CA THR A 311 25.79 -13.54 -16.25
C THR A 311 25.33 -13.74 -17.70
N LEU A 312 25.56 -12.74 -18.53
CA LEU A 312 25.28 -12.80 -19.97
C LEU A 312 25.93 -14.04 -20.63
N ASP A 313 27.04 -14.53 -20.08
CA ASP A 313 27.68 -15.78 -20.49
C ASP A 313 26.81 -17.02 -20.24
N ASN A 314 26.03 -17.08 -19.16
CA ASN A 314 25.08 -18.18 -18.95
C ASN A 314 23.92 -18.09 -19.95
N ILE A 315 23.47 -16.89 -20.29
CA ILE A 315 22.41 -16.66 -21.29
C ILE A 315 22.91 -16.99 -22.70
N ILE A 316 24.15 -16.65 -23.04
CA ILE A 316 24.76 -16.97 -24.33
C ILE A 316 25.01 -18.48 -24.43
N LYS A 317 25.49 -19.12 -23.37
CA LYS A 317 25.75 -20.56 -23.34
C LYS A 317 24.46 -21.38 -23.40
N GLU A 318 23.40 -20.95 -22.71
CA GLU A 318 22.07 -21.54 -22.79
C GLU A 318 21.45 -21.32 -24.18
N ARG A 319 21.71 -20.18 -24.83
CA ARG A 319 21.25 -19.91 -26.21
C ARG A 319 22.04 -20.70 -27.25
N ASP A 320 23.34 -20.88 -27.08
CA ASP A 320 24.18 -21.67 -27.99
C ASP A 320 23.87 -23.16 -27.87
N GLU A 321 23.54 -23.65 -26.68
CA GLU A 321 23.05 -25.02 -26.45
C GLU A 321 21.66 -25.25 -27.07
N LEU A 322 20.78 -24.24 -27.05
CA LEU A 322 19.47 -24.29 -27.73
C LEU A 322 19.59 -24.18 -29.26
N VAL A 323 20.49 -23.34 -29.78
CA VAL A 323 20.73 -23.17 -31.23
C VAL A 323 21.47 -24.37 -31.84
N ALA A 324 22.29 -25.08 -31.06
CA ALA A 324 22.88 -26.36 -31.49
C ALA A 324 21.85 -27.52 -31.53
N GLY A 325 20.73 -27.40 -30.81
CA GLY A 325 19.67 -28.41 -30.74
C GLY A 325 18.57 -28.31 -31.81
N GLU A 326 18.35 -27.14 -32.42
CA GLU A 326 17.28 -26.92 -33.40
C GLU A 326 17.81 -26.86 -34.86
N LYS A 327 18.32 -27.99 -35.36
CA LYS A 327 18.25 -28.30 -36.79
C LYS A 327 17.09 -29.26 -37.03
N GLY A 328 15.88 -28.73 -37.02
CA GLY A 328 14.66 -29.45 -37.39
C GLY A 328 13.63 -28.50 -37.99
N ASP A 329 13.43 -28.59 -39.30
CA ASP A 329 12.43 -27.83 -40.08
C ASP A 329 11.02 -27.90 -39.46
N VAL A 330 10.36 -26.75 -39.31
CA VAL A 330 8.89 -26.68 -39.16
C VAL A 330 8.31 -25.66 -40.13
N ILE A 331 7.72 -26.17 -41.21
CA ILE A 331 6.91 -25.44 -42.19
C ILE A 331 5.49 -25.32 -41.65
N LEU A 332 5.03 -24.10 -41.32
CA LEU A 332 3.62 -23.84 -40.99
C LEU A 332 2.79 -23.77 -42.29
N SER A 333 1.79 -24.65 -42.43
CA SER A 333 1.02 -24.81 -43.68
C SER A 333 -0.06 -23.73 -43.86
N TRP A 334 -0.15 -23.23 -45.10
CA TRP A 334 -1.08 -22.17 -45.54
C TRP A 334 -2.57 -22.44 -45.25
N GLN A 335 -2.97 -23.70 -45.00
CA GLN A 335 -4.36 -24.03 -44.72
C GLN A 335 -4.84 -23.53 -43.35
N ALA A 336 -3.94 -23.40 -42.37
CA ALA A 336 -4.30 -22.90 -41.05
C ALA A 336 -4.70 -21.41 -41.07
N ILE A 337 -4.04 -20.60 -41.91
CA ILE A 337 -4.28 -19.14 -41.99
C ILE A 337 -5.64 -18.84 -42.63
N LEU A 338 -6.07 -19.64 -43.63
CA LEU A 338 -7.35 -19.43 -44.31
C LEU A 338 -8.58 -19.75 -43.43
N GLY A 339 -8.46 -20.72 -42.52
CA GLY A 339 -9.54 -21.08 -41.58
C GLY A 339 -9.90 -19.94 -40.63
N TRP A 340 -8.91 -19.18 -40.16
CA TRP A 340 -9.12 -18.03 -39.27
C TRP A 340 -9.86 -16.87 -39.96
N ILE A 341 -9.51 -16.58 -41.22
CA ILE A 341 -10.13 -15.49 -41.98
C ILE A 341 -11.61 -15.80 -42.30
N GLY A 342 -11.93 -17.06 -42.64
CA GLY A 342 -13.31 -17.49 -42.88
C GLY A 342 -14.22 -17.39 -41.66
N GLY A 343 -13.70 -17.74 -40.47
CA GLY A 343 -14.46 -17.69 -39.21
C GLY A 343 -14.84 -16.26 -38.79
N VAL A 344 -13.95 -15.29 -39.00
CA VAL A 344 -14.19 -13.89 -38.63
C VAL A 344 -15.27 -13.25 -39.52
N ILE A 345 -15.26 -13.53 -40.82
CA ILE A 345 -16.25 -12.97 -41.77
C ILE A 345 -17.63 -13.57 -41.52
N GLY A 346 -17.72 -14.88 -41.24
CA GLY A 346 -18.99 -15.54 -40.91
C GLY A 346 -19.63 -15.01 -39.62
N GLY A 347 -18.82 -14.74 -38.58
CA GLY A 347 -19.31 -14.19 -37.32
C GLY A 347 -19.89 -12.77 -37.46
N LEU A 348 -19.28 -11.93 -38.29
CA LEU A 348 -19.75 -10.56 -38.53
C LEU A 348 -21.09 -10.52 -39.28
N LEU A 349 -21.32 -11.42 -40.24
CA LEU A 349 -22.60 -11.49 -40.96
C LEU A 349 -23.76 -11.95 -40.07
N LEU A 350 -23.51 -12.87 -39.13
CA LEU A 350 -24.51 -13.36 -38.20
C LEU A 350 -24.98 -12.25 -37.24
N LEU A 351 -24.03 -11.46 -36.73
CA LEU A 351 -24.33 -10.31 -35.85
C LEU A 351 -25.14 -9.23 -36.58
N ALA A 352 -24.83 -8.96 -37.86
CA ALA A 352 -25.59 -8.01 -38.67
C ALA A 352 -27.04 -8.47 -38.90
N ALA A 353 -27.26 -9.77 -39.15
CA ALA A 353 -28.60 -10.32 -39.34
C ALA A 353 -29.46 -10.23 -38.06
N ILE A 354 -28.86 -10.50 -36.89
CA ILE A 354 -29.54 -10.36 -35.58
C ILE A 354 -29.94 -8.90 -35.34
N TYR A 355 -29.03 -7.96 -35.61
CA TYR A 355 -29.30 -6.53 -35.45
C TYR A 355 -30.45 -6.04 -36.34
N PHE A 356 -30.44 -6.43 -37.62
CA PHE A 356 -31.51 -6.05 -38.55
C PHE A 356 -32.87 -6.66 -38.16
N GLY A 357 -32.89 -7.92 -37.71
CA GLY A 357 -34.11 -8.58 -37.23
C GLY A 357 -34.75 -7.86 -36.04
N PHE A 358 -33.94 -7.40 -35.08
CA PHE A 358 -34.43 -6.61 -33.94
C PHE A 358 -35.00 -5.25 -34.36
N SER A 359 -34.39 -4.58 -35.35
CA SER A 359 -34.89 -3.29 -35.82
C SER A 359 -36.25 -3.41 -36.54
N TYR A 360 -36.48 -4.52 -37.25
CA TYR A 360 -37.70 -4.75 -38.02
C TYR A 360 -38.91 -5.12 -37.16
N VAL A 361 -38.68 -5.77 -36.01
CA VAL A 361 -39.75 -6.08 -35.05
C VAL A 361 -40.24 -4.81 -34.34
N ASN A 362 -39.35 -3.85 -34.09
CA ASN A 362 -39.72 -2.60 -33.41
C ASN A 362 -40.55 -1.64 -34.28
N THR A 363 -40.52 -1.77 -35.61
CA THR A 363 -41.32 -0.92 -36.51
C THR A 363 -42.75 -1.43 -36.75
N LEU A 364 -43.08 -2.66 -36.36
CA LEU A 364 -44.42 -3.24 -36.55
C LEU A 364 -45.40 -2.99 -35.38
N ASN A 365 -44.97 -2.37 -34.27
CA ASN A 365 -45.79 -2.16 -33.07
C ASN A 365 -46.35 -0.73 -32.91
N VAL A 366 -46.55 0.02 -33.99
CA VAL A 366 -47.17 1.36 -33.94
C VAL A 366 -48.64 1.27 -34.37
N GLU A 367 -49.55 1.15 -33.41
CA GLU A 367 -51.00 1.37 -33.62
C GLU A 367 -51.36 2.88 -33.62
N PRO A 368 -52.38 3.31 -34.40
CA PRO A 368 -52.71 4.72 -34.63
C PRO A 368 -53.63 5.32 -33.54
N PRO A 369 -53.77 6.66 -33.47
CA PRO A 369 -54.52 7.35 -32.41
C PRO A 369 -56.02 7.39 -32.72
N SER A 370 -56.86 7.17 -31.69
CA SER A 370 -58.30 7.45 -31.76
C SER A 370 -58.66 8.73 -30.99
N GLN A 371 -59.53 9.52 -31.62
CA GLN A 371 -60.06 10.82 -31.20
C GLN A 371 -61.09 10.70 -30.08
N GLY A 372 -61.26 11.75 -29.27
CA GLY A 372 -62.46 11.96 -28.45
C GLY A 372 -62.34 12.99 -27.31
N THR A 373 -62.59 14.26 -27.61
CA THR A 373 -62.95 15.38 -26.71
C THR A 373 -64.39 15.24 -26.17
N PRO A 374 -64.97 16.18 -25.37
CA PRO A 374 -64.53 17.00 -24.22
C PRO A 374 -65.61 17.01 -23.07
N LEU A 375 -65.58 18.02 -22.17
CA LEU A 375 -66.55 18.44 -21.11
C LEU A 375 -66.08 18.10 -19.68
N SER A 376 -66.22 18.91 -18.63
CA SER A 376 -66.68 20.29 -18.38
C SER A 376 -66.68 20.50 -16.85
N MET A 377 -66.59 21.76 -16.36
CA MET A 377 -67.10 22.26 -15.06
C MET A 377 -66.42 21.71 -13.77
N ASP A 378 -66.22 22.41 -12.66
CA ASP A 378 -66.58 23.73 -12.11
C ASP A 378 -65.58 24.00 -10.95
N LEU A 379 -65.01 25.20 -10.73
CA LEU A 379 -65.54 26.37 -10.00
C LEU A 379 -65.42 26.29 -8.45
N ASN A 380 -64.55 27.15 -7.87
CA ASN A 380 -64.56 27.84 -6.56
C ASN A 380 -63.09 28.14 -6.17
N LEU A 381 -62.55 29.37 -6.10
CA LEU A 381 -63.01 30.70 -5.69
C LEU A 381 -63.23 30.85 -4.17
N ASP A 382 -62.22 31.43 -3.52
CA ASP A 382 -62.19 32.33 -2.32
C ASP A 382 -60.68 32.55 -2.00
N VAL A 383 -60.00 33.72 -2.02
CA VAL A 383 -60.29 35.16 -1.77
C VAL A 383 -60.79 35.38 -0.35
N ASP A 384 -60.24 36.19 0.56
CA ASP A 384 -59.07 37.10 0.63
C ASP A 384 -58.75 37.35 2.13
N VAL A 385 -57.54 37.85 2.40
CA VAL A 385 -57.12 38.99 3.27
C VAL A 385 -55.73 38.75 3.85
#